data_AF-A0A6N2K491-F1
#
_entry.id   AF-A0A6N2K491-F1
#
_cell.length_a   1.000
_cell.length_b   1.000
_cell.length_c   1.000
_cell.angle_alpha   90.00
_cell.angle_beta   90.00
_cell.angle_gamma   90.00
#
_symmetry.space_group_name_H-M   'P 1'
#
loop_
_entity.id
_entity.type
_entity.pdbx_description
1 polymer ?
#
loop_
_entity_poly.entity_id
_entity_poly.type
_entity_poly.pdbx_seq_one_letter_code
_entity_poly.pdbx_strand_id
1 'polypeptide(L)'
;MKPEETNSIDYVMEKASGPHFSGFRPDGLLSSPPSSTASPSHRSASDSSLALSDSNAPKQPFVIGVSGGTASGKTTVCDMIIQQLHDHRVVLVNQDSFYRGLTPEESKRVHEYNFDHPDAFDTEQLLDCVQKLRSGHSYQVPIYDFKNHRRSSESFRQVLTLLHFLQK
;
A
#
# COMPACT_ATOMS: atom_id res chain seq x y z
N MET A 1 -44.45 -22.58 -29.75
CA MET A 1 -45.19 -23.15 -28.61
C MET A 1 -44.57 -24.51 -28.33
N LYS A 2 -43.92 -24.81 -27.20
CA LYS A 2 -43.94 -24.28 -25.83
C LYS A 2 -42.51 -23.96 -25.33
N PRO A 3 -42.36 -23.14 -24.28
CA PRO A 3 -41.11 -22.94 -23.56
C PRO A 3 -40.98 -23.91 -22.37
N GLU A 4 -39.77 -24.42 -22.12
CA GLU A 4 -39.34 -25.08 -20.87
C GLU A 4 -37.85 -24.75 -20.71
N GLU A 5 -37.25 -24.63 -19.54
CA GLU A 5 -37.68 -24.23 -18.21
C GLU A 5 -36.38 -23.68 -17.58
N THR A 6 -36.50 -22.65 -16.77
CA THR A 6 -35.39 -21.86 -16.23
C THR A 6 -34.56 -22.65 -15.20
N ASN A 7 -33.32 -22.98 -15.52
CA ASN A 7 -32.36 -23.43 -14.51
C ASN A 7 -31.84 -22.23 -13.72
N SER A 8 -32.41 -22.08 -12.54
CA SER A 8 -32.29 -20.99 -11.56
C SER A 8 -30.97 -21.01 -10.78
N ILE A 9 -29.96 -21.73 -11.28
CA ILE A 9 -28.72 -22.04 -10.55
C ILE A 9 -27.59 -21.12 -11.01
N ASP A 10 -27.54 -20.79 -12.31
CA ASP A 10 -26.49 -19.94 -12.88
C ASP A 10 -26.57 -18.49 -12.35
N TYR A 11 -27.80 -17.99 -12.10
CA TYR A 11 -28.01 -16.66 -11.52
C TYR A 11 -27.50 -16.54 -10.07
N VAL A 12 -27.45 -17.64 -9.32
CA VAL A 12 -27.04 -17.65 -7.90
C VAL A 12 -25.52 -17.69 -7.77
N MET A 13 -24.80 -18.33 -8.71
CA MET A 13 -23.34 -18.37 -8.72
C MET A 13 -22.70 -17.03 -9.13
N GLU A 14 -23.34 -16.27 -10.02
CA GLU A 14 -22.80 -14.99 -10.49
C GLU A 14 -22.96 -13.86 -9.44
N LYS A 15 -23.98 -13.94 -8.57
CA LYS A 15 -24.16 -13.02 -7.44
C LYS A 15 -23.17 -13.22 -6.28
N ALA A 16 -22.50 -14.38 -6.20
CA ALA A 16 -21.63 -14.73 -5.09
C ALA A 16 -20.13 -14.41 -5.33
N SER A 17 -19.75 -14.01 -6.55
CA SER A 17 -18.35 -13.87 -6.95
C SER A 17 -17.82 -12.44 -6.94
N GLY A 18 -18.53 -11.50 -6.30
CA GLY A 18 -18.04 -10.14 -6.09
C GLY A 18 -16.96 -10.10 -5.00
N PRO A 19 -15.94 -9.23 -5.12
CA PRO A 19 -14.92 -9.06 -4.09
C PRO A 19 -15.56 -8.57 -2.79
N HIS A 20 -15.72 -9.47 -1.81
CA HIS A 20 -16.20 -9.14 -0.48
C HIS A 20 -15.03 -8.58 0.35
N PHE A 21 -14.83 -7.26 0.28
CA PHE A 21 -13.88 -6.56 1.14
C PHE A 21 -14.52 -6.33 2.51
N SER A 22 -14.25 -7.21 3.47
CA SER A 22 -14.62 -6.97 4.87
C SER A 22 -13.78 -5.81 5.39
N GLY A 23 -14.34 -4.60 5.31
CA GLY A 23 -13.73 -3.40 5.86
C GLY A 23 -13.43 -3.62 7.34
N PHE A 24 -12.15 -3.49 7.71
CA PHE A 24 -11.77 -3.26 9.09
C PHE A 24 -12.46 -1.97 9.52
N ARG A 25 -13.40 -2.08 10.46
CA ARG A 25 -14.01 -0.95 11.17
C ARG A 25 -13.16 -0.71 12.43
N PRO A 26 -12.27 0.29 12.47
CA PRO A 26 -11.72 0.75 13.73
C PRO A 26 -12.81 1.60 14.38
N ASP A 27 -13.70 0.97 15.14
CA ASP A 27 -14.45 1.52 16.27
C ASP A 27 -15.67 0.64 16.54
N GLY A 28 -15.59 -0.11 17.63
CA GLY A 28 -16.61 -1.10 17.99
C GLY A 28 -16.40 -1.65 19.39
N LEU A 29 -16.37 -0.78 20.39
CA LEU A 29 -16.59 -1.19 21.78
C LEU A 29 -18.10 -1.13 22.06
N LEU A 30 -18.70 -2.30 22.32
CA LEU A 30 -20.05 -2.42 22.89
C LEU A 30 -19.96 -2.44 24.43
N SER A 31 -20.83 -1.70 25.11
CA SER A 31 -21.78 -2.22 26.13
C SER A 31 -22.67 -1.10 26.71
N SER A 32 -23.90 -1.50 27.06
CA SER A 32 -25.14 -0.76 27.36
C SER A 32 -25.31 -0.33 28.85
N PRO A 33 -26.51 -0.01 29.39
CA PRO A 33 -27.41 1.17 29.25
C PRO A 33 -27.53 1.97 30.61
N PRO A 34 -28.43 2.98 30.80
CA PRO A 34 -28.25 4.04 31.80
C PRO A 34 -28.84 3.72 33.20
N SER A 35 -28.22 4.25 34.25
CA SER A 35 -28.84 4.40 35.57
C SER A 35 -28.48 5.75 36.21
N SER A 36 -29.48 6.34 36.87
CA SER A 36 -29.57 7.68 37.45
C SER A 36 -28.90 7.82 38.82
N THR A 37 -28.29 8.98 39.15
CA THR A 37 -28.64 9.87 40.30
C THR A 37 -27.63 11.02 40.52
N ALA A 38 -28.11 12.12 41.13
CA ALA A 38 -27.56 13.48 41.31
C ALA A 38 -26.23 13.57 42.11
N SER A 39 -25.42 14.65 42.16
CA SER A 39 -25.66 16.09 42.41
C SER A 39 -24.32 16.91 42.31
N PRO A 40 -24.32 18.26 42.41
CA PRO A 40 -23.31 19.17 41.82
C PRO A 40 -22.25 19.75 42.78
N SER A 41 -21.15 20.29 42.25
CA SER A 41 -20.59 21.66 42.49
C SER A 41 -19.06 21.77 42.32
N HIS A 42 -18.62 23.01 42.01
CA HIS A 42 -17.25 23.57 41.97
C HIS A 42 -16.54 23.77 40.60
N ARG A 43 -16.88 24.91 39.99
CA ARG A 43 -16.00 25.99 39.50
C ARG A 43 -14.69 25.60 38.77
N SER A 44 -14.58 25.96 37.50
CA SER A 44 -13.94 27.22 37.07
C SER A 44 -13.93 27.32 35.54
N ALA A 45 -14.35 28.48 35.04
CA ALA A 45 -14.22 28.85 33.65
C ALA A 45 -12.75 29.14 33.33
N SER A 46 -12.19 28.41 32.39
CA SER A 46 -11.00 28.82 31.64
C SER A 46 -11.23 28.45 30.18
N ASP A 47 -11.80 29.43 29.51
CA ASP A 47 -11.52 29.83 28.14
C ASP A 47 -11.34 28.72 27.10
N SER A 48 -12.42 28.58 26.33
CA SER A 48 -12.46 28.20 24.93
C SER A 48 -11.26 28.73 24.12
N SER A 49 -10.29 27.86 23.88
CA SER A 49 -9.72 27.76 22.55
C SER A 49 -9.97 26.35 22.05
N LEU A 50 -11.11 26.20 21.37
CA LEU A 50 -11.33 25.09 20.46
C LEU A 50 -10.14 25.11 19.50
N ALA A 51 -9.15 24.25 19.75
CA ALA A 51 -8.08 24.01 18.82
C ALA A 51 -8.77 23.50 17.56
N LEU A 52 -9.01 24.43 16.63
CA LEU A 52 -9.37 24.13 15.27
C LEU A 52 -8.31 23.14 14.83
N SER A 53 -8.70 21.88 14.66
CA SER A 53 -7.85 20.89 14.01
C SER A 53 -7.59 21.47 12.63
N ASP A 54 -6.41 22.07 12.48
CA ASP A 54 -5.99 22.72 11.25
C ASP A 54 -6.02 21.63 10.17
N SER A 55 -7.09 21.61 9.39
CA SER A 55 -7.41 20.58 8.41
C SER A 55 -6.50 20.66 7.18
N ASN A 56 -5.46 21.48 7.27
CA ASN A 56 -4.41 21.71 6.29
C ASN A 56 -3.10 20.94 6.60
N ALA A 57 -3.08 20.07 7.61
CA ALA A 57 -1.95 19.14 7.78
C ALA A 57 -1.82 18.25 6.53
N PRO A 58 -0.62 18.09 5.96
CA PRO A 58 -0.44 17.28 4.76
C PRO A 58 -0.90 15.85 5.04
N LYS A 59 -1.92 15.40 4.30
CA LYS A 59 -2.43 14.03 4.42
C LYS A 59 -1.32 13.04 4.09
N GLN A 60 -0.98 12.22 5.07
CA GLN A 60 -0.01 11.14 4.90
C GLN A 60 -0.55 10.12 3.88
N PRO A 61 0.24 9.66 2.92
CA PRO A 61 -0.14 8.61 1.99
C PRO A 61 -0.50 7.31 2.72
N PHE A 62 -1.50 6.61 2.21
CA PHE A 62 -1.80 5.24 2.65
C PHE A 62 -0.86 4.26 1.93
N VAL A 63 -0.25 3.34 2.68
CA VAL A 63 0.71 2.36 2.15
C VAL A 63 0.07 0.98 2.14
N ILE A 64 0.08 0.32 0.98
CA ILE A 64 -0.40 -1.05 0.79
C ILE A 64 0.80 -1.93 0.46
N GLY A 65 1.05 -2.94 1.28
CA GLY A 65 2.04 -3.98 0.99
C GLY A 65 1.39 -5.14 0.24
N VAL A 66 2.00 -5.59 -0.86
CA VAL A 66 1.54 -6.75 -1.63
C VAL A 66 2.66 -7.80 -1.65
N SER A 67 2.45 -8.92 -0.96
CA SER A 67 3.44 -10.00 -0.79
C SER A 67 2.93 -11.33 -1.34
N GLY A 68 3.84 -12.27 -1.62
CA GLY A 68 3.52 -13.58 -2.17
C GLY A 68 4.68 -14.16 -2.97
N GLY A 69 4.62 -15.46 -3.27
CA GLY A 69 5.66 -16.16 -4.04
C GLY A 69 5.83 -15.63 -5.47
N THR A 70 6.90 -16.06 -6.13
CA THR A 70 7.12 -15.79 -7.55
C THR A 70 5.94 -16.30 -8.39
N ALA A 71 5.57 -15.54 -9.41
CA ALA A 71 4.43 -15.83 -10.30
C ALA A 71 3.04 -15.94 -9.63
N SER A 72 2.88 -15.49 -8.39
CA SER A 72 1.57 -15.50 -7.69
C SER A 72 0.58 -14.40 -8.15
N GLY A 73 0.96 -13.56 -9.12
CA GLY A 73 0.10 -12.49 -9.64
C GLY A 73 0.17 -11.14 -8.90
N LYS A 74 1.20 -10.89 -8.06
CA LYS A 74 1.36 -9.62 -7.32
C LYS A 74 1.30 -8.38 -8.21
N THR A 75 2.04 -8.40 -9.31
CA THR A 75 2.08 -7.30 -10.28
C THR A 75 0.71 -7.07 -10.88
N THR A 76 0.02 -8.14 -11.29
CA THR A 76 -1.35 -8.07 -11.82
C THR A 76 -2.31 -7.44 -10.82
N VAL A 77 -2.27 -7.84 -9.56
CA VAL A 77 -3.11 -7.24 -8.51
C VAL A 77 -2.78 -5.76 -8.29
N CYS A 78 -1.49 -5.39 -8.30
CA CYS A 78 -1.09 -3.98 -8.19
C CYS A 78 -1.63 -3.15 -9.36
N ASP A 79 -1.50 -3.65 -10.59
CA ASP A 79 -1.99 -2.98 -11.80
C ASP A 79 -3.51 -2.81 -11.77
N MET A 80 -4.24 -3.84 -11.32
CA MET A 80 -5.69 -3.76 -11.15
C MET A 80 -6.08 -2.71 -10.11
N ILE A 81 -5.39 -2.64 -8.96
CA ILE A 81 -5.64 -1.62 -7.94
C ILE A 81 -5.39 -0.22 -8.51
N ILE A 82 -4.28 -0.03 -9.21
CA ILE A 82 -3.93 1.26 -9.84
C ILE A 82 -5.01 1.68 -10.83
N GLN A 83 -5.49 0.75 -11.66
CA GLN A 83 -6.56 1.01 -12.64
C GLN A 83 -7.88 1.43 -11.97
N GLN A 84 -8.24 0.82 -10.84
CA GLN A 84 -9.47 1.13 -10.09
C GLN A 84 -9.40 2.46 -9.33
N LEU A 85 -8.18 2.92 -9.01
CA LEU A 85 -7.97 4.15 -8.24
C LEU A 85 -8.00 5.42 -9.10
N HIS A 86 -8.13 5.31 -10.44
CA HIS A 86 -8.36 6.38 -11.42
C HIS A 86 -7.66 7.73 -11.09
N ASP A 87 -8.36 8.62 -10.36
CA ASP A 87 -7.95 10.00 -10.06
C ASP A 87 -7.01 10.13 -8.84
N HIS A 88 -6.67 9.02 -8.17
CA HIS A 88 -5.77 9.02 -7.04
C HIS A 88 -4.31 8.94 -7.48
N ARG A 89 -3.47 9.73 -6.81
CA ARG A 89 -2.00 9.63 -6.94
C ARG A 89 -1.54 8.31 -6.35
N VAL A 90 -1.17 7.36 -7.22
CA VAL A 90 -0.60 6.08 -6.82
C VAL A 90 0.87 6.04 -7.19
N VAL A 91 1.68 5.58 -6.24
CA VAL A 91 3.11 5.34 -6.44
C VAL A 91 3.36 3.85 -6.25
N LEU A 92 3.82 3.18 -7.31
CA LEU A 92 4.22 1.77 -7.24
C LEU A 92 5.73 1.66 -7.00
N VAL A 93 6.13 1.15 -5.84
CA VAL A 93 7.52 0.83 -5.51
C VAL A 93 7.69 -0.68 -5.53
N ASN A 94 8.59 -1.20 -6.38
CA ASN A 94 8.93 -2.62 -6.39
C ASN A 94 10.13 -2.86 -5.47
N GLN A 95 10.03 -3.85 -4.57
CA GLN A 95 11.13 -4.29 -3.71
C GLN A 95 12.33 -4.80 -4.51
N ASP A 96 12.11 -5.39 -5.69
CA ASP A 96 13.20 -5.92 -6.53
C ASP A 96 14.19 -4.83 -6.98
N SER A 97 13.75 -3.56 -7.03
CA SER A 97 14.66 -2.42 -7.28
C SER A 97 15.76 -2.29 -6.23
N PHE A 98 15.53 -2.82 -5.03
CA PHE A 98 16.40 -2.70 -3.87
C PHE A 98 17.22 -3.97 -3.61
N TYR A 99 17.36 -4.87 -4.59
CA TYR A 99 18.40 -5.90 -4.52
C TYR A 99 19.78 -5.24 -4.37
N ARG A 100 20.62 -5.82 -3.52
CA ARG A 100 22.04 -5.45 -3.49
C ARG A 100 22.76 -5.97 -4.74
N GLY A 101 23.78 -5.22 -5.15
CA GLY A 101 24.71 -5.75 -6.14
C GLY A 101 25.46 -6.94 -5.56
N LEU A 102 25.68 -7.97 -6.39
CA LEU A 102 26.53 -9.09 -6.00
C LEU A 102 28.00 -8.65 -5.95
N THR A 103 28.72 -9.20 -4.98
CA THR A 103 30.19 -9.14 -4.96
C THR A 103 30.78 -9.92 -6.14
N PRO A 104 32.06 -9.69 -6.51
CA PRO A 104 32.72 -10.49 -7.55
C PRO A 104 32.69 -12.00 -7.26
N GLU A 105 32.80 -12.40 -6.00
CA GLU A 105 32.79 -13.79 -5.55
C GLU A 105 31.41 -14.42 -5.69
N GLU A 106 30.36 -13.70 -5.31
CA GLU A 106 28.97 -14.15 -5.45
C GLU A 106 28.54 -14.19 -6.91
N SER A 107 28.97 -13.22 -7.72
CA SER A 107 28.67 -13.18 -9.15
C SER A 107 29.21 -14.40 -9.90
N LYS A 108 30.38 -14.92 -9.49
CA LYS A 108 30.94 -16.18 -10.03
C LYS A 108 30.09 -17.41 -9.69
N ARG A 109 29.34 -17.36 -8.58
CA ARG A 109 28.48 -18.45 -8.08
C ARG A 109 27.01 -18.04 -8.03
N VAL A 110 26.58 -17.23 -9.00
CA VAL A 110 25.23 -16.64 -8.99
C VAL A 110 24.11 -17.69 -8.96
N HIS A 111 24.35 -18.88 -9.54
CA HIS A 111 23.40 -19.99 -9.54
C HIS A 111 23.20 -20.63 -8.15
N GLU A 112 24.13 -20.42 -7.23
CA GLU A 112 24.04 -20.84 -5.82
C GLU A 112 23.48 -19.72 -4.92
N TYR A 113 23.34 -18.51 -5.46
CA TYR A 113 22.92 -17.35 -4.68
C TYR A 113 21.42 -17.38 -4.40
N ASN A 114 21.05 -17.30 -3.11
CA ASN A 114 19.66 -17.24 -2.70
C ASN A 114 19.13 -15.80 -2.73
N PHE A 115 18.40 -15.45 -3.81
CA PHE A 115 17.77 -14.14 -3.96
C PHE A 115 16.56 -13.93 -3.03
N ASP A 116 16.00 -14.98 -2.44
CA ASP A 116 14.87 -14.87 -1.51
C ASP A 116 15.33 -14.63 -0.05
N HIS A 117 16.65 -14.63 0.20
CA HIS A 117 17.18 -14.34 1.53
C HIS A 117 17.03 -12.84 1.87
N PRO A 118 16.66 -12.46 3.10
CA PRO A 118 16.55 -11.05 3.50
C PRO A 118 17.79 -10.21 3.18
N ASP A 119 18.99 -10.80 3.34
CA ASP A 119 20.28 -10.13 3.06
C ASP A 119 20.54 -9.86 1.57
N ALA A 120 19.71 -10.39 0.66
CA ALA A 120 19.77 -10.01 -0.75
C ALA A 120 19.23 -8.60 -1.01
N PHE A 121 18.49 -8.01 -0.05
CA PHE A 121 17.88 -6.70 -0.17
C PHE A 121 18.62 -5.64 0.64
N ASP A 122 18.68 -4.43 0.11
CA ASP A 122 19.06 -3.22 0.83
C ASP A 122 17.84 -2.68 1.59
N THR A 123 17.55 -3.33 2.72
CA THR A 123 16.36 -3.04 3.52
C THR A 123 16.38 -1.62 4.07
N GLU A 124 17.55 -1.10 4.42
CA GLU A 124 17.70 0.28 4.90
C GLU A 124 17.34 1.30 3.82
N GLN A 125 17.82 1.10 2.59
CA GLN A 125 17.47 1.96 1.45
C GLN A 125 15.98 1.88 1.09
N LEU A 126 15.38 0.67 1.16
CA LEU A 126 13.95 0.49 0.96
C LEU A 126 13.13 1.22 2.04
N LEU A 127 13.55 1.14 3.31
CA LEU A 127 12.88 1.80 4.42
C LEU A 127 12.96 3.32 4.30
N ASP A 128 14.13 3.87 3.96
CA ASP A 128 14.32 5.30 3.68
C ASP A 128 13.43 5.77 2.51
N CYS A 129 13.32 4.98 1.45
CA CYS A 129 12.41 5.24 0.34
C CYS A 129 10.96 5.37 0.81
N VAL A 130 10.45 4.37 1.53
CA VAL A 130 9.06 4.35 2.02
C VAL A 130 8.80 5.52 2.98
N GLN A 131 9.75 5.84 3.87
CA GLN A 131 9.63 6.95 4.81
C GLN A 131 9.61 8.32 4.11
N LYS A 132 10.47 8.55 3.12
CA LYS A 132 10.47 9.79 2.32
C LYS A 132 9.19 9.95 1.52
N LEU A 133 8.74 8.90 0.85
CA LEU A 133 7.49 8.93 0.09
C LEU A 133 6.29 9.18 1.01
N ARG A 134 6.24 8.52 2.16
CA ARG A 134 5.19 8.75 3.18
C ARG A 134 5.20 10.18 3.72
N SER A 135 6.37 10.80 3.87
CA SER A 135 6.47 12.19 4.34
C SER A 135 6.25 13.24 3.25
N GLY A 136 5.88 12.85 2.03
CA GLY A 136 5.61 13.80 0.94
C GLY A 136 6.83 14.14 0.09
N HIS A 137 7.99 13.56 0.37
CA HIS A 137 9.23 13.84 -0.35
C HIS A 137 9.40 12.92 -1.56
N SER A 138 10.01 13.45 -2.61
CA SER A 138 10.40 12.65 -3.77
C SER A 138 11.54 11.69 -3.41
N TYR A 139 11.68 10.63 -4.22
CA TYR A 139 12.74 9.64 -4.04
C TYR A 139 13.32 9.19 -5.38
N GLN A 140 14.61 8.91 -5.40
CA GLN A 140 15.30 8.30 -6.54
C GLN A 140 15.39 6.81 -6.30
N VAL A 141 14.46 6.06 -6.88
CA VAL A 141 14.43 4.60 -6.72
C VAL A 141 15.56 4.00 -7.55
N PRO A 142 16.44 3.18 -6.97
CA PRO A 142 17.51 2.52 -7.71
C PRO A 142 16.96 1.61 -8.82
N ILE A 143 17.76 1.42 -9.87
CA ILE A 143 17.45 0.45 -10.92
C ILE A 143 18.40 -0.74 -10.76
N TYR A 144 17.82 -1.92 -10.62
CA TYR A 144 18.57 -3.17 -10.56
C TYR A 144 18.60 -3.84 -11.94
N ASP A 145 19.79 -4.20 -12.39
CA ASP A 145 20.00 -4.95 -13.62
C ASP A 145 20.01 -6.46 -13.31
N PHE A 146 18.89 -7.12 -13.60
CA PHE A 146 18.73 -8.56 -13.39
C PHE A 146 19.62 -9.41 -14.30
N LYS A 147 20.11 -8.89 -15.43
CA LYS A 147 20.99 -9.64 -16.33
C LYS A 147 22.41 -9.71 -15.76
N ASN A 148 22.87 -8.61 -15.20
CA ASN A 148 24.23 -8.48 -14.66
C ASN A 148 24.30 -8.63 -13.13
N HIS A 149 23.17 -8.75 -12.46
CA HIS A 149 23.03 -8.83 -10.99
C HIS A 149 23.73 -7.69 -10.24
N ARG A 150 23.55 -6.47 -10.74
CA ARG A 150 24.19 -5.24 -10.22
C ARG A 150 23.20 -4.09 -10.20
N ARG A 151 23.41 -3.15 -9.27
CA ARG A 151 22.71 -1.86 -9.32
C ARG A 151 23.31 -0.97 -10.39
N SER A 152 22.46 -0.23 -11.09
CA SER A 152 22.91 0.87 -11.93
C SER A 152 23.41 2.02 -11.05
N SER A 153 24.64 2.48 -11.31
CA SER A 153 25.22 3.65 -10.64
C SER A 153 24.78 4.98 -11.27
N GLU A 154 24.31 4.94 -12.51
CA GLU A 154 24.07 6.13 -13.35
C GLU A 154 22.59 6.38 -13.62
N SER A 155 21.71 5.45 -13.24
CA SER A 155 20.28 5.55 -13.55
C SER A 155 19.42 5.23 -12.34
N PHE A 156 18.40 6.05 -12.15
CA PHE A 156 17.38 5.90 -11.12
C PHE A 156 16.02 6.27 -11.71
N ARG A 157 14.95 5.72 -11.13
CA ARG A 157 13.59 6.14 -11.43
C ARG A 157 13.19 7.23 -10.46
N GLN A 158 13.03 8.45 -10.95
CA GLN A 158 12.52 9.57 -10.14
C GLN A 158 11.04 9.33 -9.81
N VAL A 159 10.71 9.26 -8.52
CA VAL A 159 9.35 9.19 -8.02
C VAL A 159 9.02 10.52 -7.35
N LEU A 160 7.94 11.16 -7.78
CA LEU A 160 7.46 12.43 -7.25
C LEU A 160 6.15 12.18 -6.50
N THR A 161 6.07 12.64 -5.25
CA THR A 161 4.87 12.50 -4.42
C THR A 161 3.72 13.43 -4.87
N LEU A 162 4.02 14.36 -5.79
CA LEU A 162 3.09 15.32 -6.33
C LEU A 162 3.11 15.24 -7.87
N LEU A 163 2.29 14.39 -8.46
CA LEU A 163 1.91 14.57 -9.86
C LEU A 163 0.40 14.38 -10.02
N HIS A 164 -0.29 15.51 -10.17
CA HIS A 164 -1.49 15.55 -10.99
C HIS A 164 -1.02 15.25 -12.42
N PHE A 165 -1.17 14.01 -12.87
CA PHE A 165 -1.15 13.73 -14.30
C PHE A 165 -2.59 13.70 -14.80
N LEU A 166 -3.16 14.91 -14.93
CA LEU A 166 -4.11 15.14 -15.99
C LEU A 166 -3.32 15.01 -17.28
N GLN A 167 -3.46 13.88 -17.97
CA GLN A 167 -3.39 13.92 -19.42
C GLN A 167 -4.76 13.55 -19.98
N LYS A 168 -5.29 14.52 -20.71
CA LYS A 168 -6.44 14.39 -21.62
C LYS A 168 -6.15 13.35 -22.69
#